data_AF-A0A2S7FTE7-F1
#
_entry.id   AF-A0A2S7FTE7-F1
#
_cell.length_a   1.000
_cell.length_b   1.000
_cell.length_c   1.000
_cell.angle_alpha   90.00
_cell.angle_beta   90.00
_cell.angle_gamma   90.00
#
_symmetry.space_group_name_H-M   'P 1'
#
loop_
_entity.id
_entity.type
_entity.pdbx_description
1 polymer ?
#
loop_
_entity_poly.entity_id
_entity_poly.type
_entity_poly.pdbx_seq_one_letter_code
_entity_poly.pdbx_strand_id
1 'polypeptide(L)' 'MSRIDVVSLVGSAVPAELRSDGHMACWLVMVDGQPKAGPFASREAALACHTVWMLSSAIRREGDSLLA' A
#
# COMPACT_ATOMS: atom_id res chain seq x y z
N MET A 1 16.10 -1.26 5.64
CA MET A 1 14.65 -1.39 5.92
C MET A 1 13.92 -0.83 4.73
N SER A 2 13.08 -1.63 4.06
CA SER A 2 12.21 -1.10 3.01
C SER A 2 11.25 -0.08 3.61
N ARG A 3 11.10 1.04 2.93
CA ARG A 3 10.16 2.09 3.29
C ARG A 3 8.78 1.70 2.77
N ILE A 4 7.79 1.63 3.66
CA ILE A 4 6.43 1.23 3.32
C ILE A 4 5.49 2.38 3.69
N ASP A 5 4.90 3.02 2.69
CA ASP A 5 4.02 4.18 2.84
C ASP A 5 2.60 3.86 2.38
N VAL A 6 1.61 4.52 2.99
CA VAL A 6 0.25 4.59 2.45
C VAL A 6 0.05 5.97 1.86
N VAL A 7 -0.32 6.02 0.58
CA VAL A 7 -0.56 7.28 -0.15
C VAL A 7 -1.99 7.34 -0.66
N SER A 8 -2.49 8.57 -0.81
CA SER A 8 -3.80 8.84 -1.39
C SER A 8 -3.66 9.37 -2.81
N LEU A 9 -4.48 8.84 -3.72
CA LEU A 9 -4.77 9.43 -5.02
C LEU A 9 -6.09 10.16 -4.92
N VAL A 10 -6.18 11.34 -5.54
CA VAL A 10 -7.36 12.22 -5.43
C VAL A 10 -7.74 12.73 -6.82
N GLY A 11 -9.05 12.92 -7.06
CA GLY A 11 -9.56 13.50 -8.29
C GLY A 11 -9.27 12.62 -9.50
N SER A 12 -8.65 13.18 -10.55
CA SER A 12 -8.39 12.47 -11.81
C SER A 12 -7.39 11.31 -11.70
N ALA A 13 -6.60 11.26 -10.62
CA ALA A 13 -5.70 10.14 -10.35
C ALA A 13 -6.44 8.90 -9.82
N VAL A 14 -7.70 9.05 -9.40
CA VAL A 14 -8.54 7.91 -8.99
C VAL A 14 -9.01 7.13 -10.22
N PRO A 15 -8.94 5.79 -10.22
CA PRO A 15 -9.43 4.94 -11.30
C PRO A 15 -10.89 5.24 -11.69
N ALA A 16 -11.22 5.04 -12.96
CA ALA A 16 -12.53 5.41 -13.49
C ALA A 16 -13.67 4.65 -12.82
N GLU A 17 -13.43 3.39 -12.47
CA GLU A 17 -14.37 2.49 -11.81
C GLU A 17 -14.75 3.06 -10.43
N LEU A 18 -13.74 3.34 -9.59
CA LEU A 18 -13.95 3.93 -8.26
C LEU A 18 -14.60 5.32 -8.34
N ARG A 19 -14.26 6.13 -9.34
CA ARG A 19 -14.92 7.44 -9.56
C ARG A 19 -16.39 7.29 -9.94
N SER A 20 -16.72 6.30 -10.77
CA SER A 20 -18.11 5.99 -11.14
C SER A 20 -18.94 5.56 -9.93
N ASP A 21 -18.29 4.93 -8.95
CA ASP A 21 -18.89 4.56 -7.66
C ASP A 21 -18.96 5.72 -6.65
N GLY A 22 -18.52 6.93 -7.04
CA GLY A 22 -18.57 8.14 -6.22
C GLY A 22 -17.34 8.38 -5.33
N HIS A 23 -16.29 7.56 -5.43
CA HIS A 23 -15.07 7.78 -4.68
C HIS A 23 -14.24 8.92 -5.30
N MET A 24 -13.98 9.96 -4.51
CA MET A 24 -13.12 11.09 -4.90
C MET A 24 -11.65 10.91 -4.47
N ALA A 25 -11.38 9.87 -3.68
CA ALA A 25 -10.04 9.46 -3.26
C ALA A 25 -9.94 7.93 -3.21
N CYS A 26 -8.75 7.40 -3.47
CA CYS A 26 -8.39 6.02 -3.20
C CYS A 26 -6.98 5.96 -2.58
N TRP A 27 -6.61 4.79 -2.04
CA TRP A 27 -5.34 4.61 -1.35
C TRP A 27 -4.50 3.49 -1.97
N LEU A 28 -3.18 3.66 -1.93
CA LEU A 28 -2.19 2.67 -2.36
C LEU A 28 -1.19 2.41 -1.25
N VAL A 29 -0.67 1.18 -1.20
CA VAL A 29 0.54 0.86 -0.44
C VAL A 29 1.72 0.91 -1.40
N MET A 30 2.72 1.73 -1.05
CA MET A 30 3.99 1.80 -1.77
C MET A 30 5.09 1.15 -0.95
N VAL A 31 5.97 0.41 -1.63
CA VAL A 31 7.19 -0.15 -1.06
C VAL A 31 8.36 0.40 -1.85
N ASP A 32 9.26 1.12 -1.17
CA ASP A 32 10.42 1.78 -1.76
C ASP A 32 10.04 2.66 -2.97
N GLY A 33 8.92 3.39 -2.83
CA GLY A 33 8.41 4.30 -3.86
C GLY A 33 7.66 3.62 -5.02
N GLN A 34 7.51 2.30 -5.01
CA GLN A 34 6.77 1.56 -6.04
C GLN A 34 5.39 1.12 -5.52
N PRO A 35 4.29 1.32 -6.26
CA PRO A 35 2.98 0.81 -5.87
C PRO A 35 2.98 -0.71 -5.87
N LYS A 36 2.59 -1.32 -4.75
CA LYS A 36 2.55 -2.79 -4.58
C LYS A 36 1.16 -3.34 -4.28
N ALA A 37 0.26 -2.51 -3.74
CA ALA A 37 -1.11 -2.91 -3.47
C ALA A 37 -2.09 -1.74 -3.53
N GLY A 38 -3.36 -2.07 -3.75
CA GLY A 38 -4.45 -1.15 -4.03
C GLY A 38 -4.81 -1.15 -5.53
N PRO A 39 -5.71 -0.27 -5.98
CA PRO A 39 -6.35 0.83 -5.25
C PRO A 39 -7.37 0.36 -4.22
N PHE A 40 -7.30 0.90 -3.00
CA PHE A 40 -8.27 0.67 -1.94
C PHE A 40 -9.29 1.81 -1.90
N ALA A 41 -10.57 1.48 -1.72
CA ALA A 41 -11.66 2.45 -1.62
C ALA A 41 -11.75 3.12 -0.23
N SER A 42 -11.02 2.63 0.77
CA SER A 42 -10.94 3.22 2.11
C SER A 42 -9.51 3.22 2.63
N ARG A 43 -9.21 4.17 3.52
CA ARG A 43 -7.90 4.30 4.16
C ARG A 43 -7.62 3.12 5.10
N GLU A 44 -8.65 2.65 5.79
CA GLU A 44 -8.58 1.57 6.77
C GLU A 44 -8.16 0.26 6.10
N ALA A 45 -8.69 -0.04 4.91
CA ALA A 45 -8.27 -1.21 4.13
C ALA A 45 -6.80 -1.12 3.71
N ALA A 46 -6.34 0.07 3.31
CA ALA A 46 -4.94 0.29 2.98
C ALA A 46 -4.01 0.15 4.19
N LEU A 47 -4.43 0.62 5.38
CA LEU A 47 -3.66 0.48 6.64
C LEU A 47 -3.58 -0.98 7.12
N ALA A 48 -4.66 -1.74 6.96
CA ALA A 48 -4.63 -3.18 7.24
C ALA A 48 -3.61 -3.88 6.33
N CYS A 49 -3.61 -3.57 5.03
CA CYS A 49 -2.62 -4.09 4.08
C CYS A 49 -1.19 -3.63 4.44
N HIS A 50 -1.00 -2.36 4.78
CA HIS A 50 0.29 -1.80 5.23
C HIS A 50 0.86 -2.56 6.42
N THR A 51 0.03 -2.92 7.39
CA THR A 51 0.43 -3.70 8.57
C THR A 51 0.97 -5.08 8.17
N VAL A 52 0.30 -5.76 7.25
CA VAL A 52 0.77 -7.05 6.69
C VAL A 52 2.10 -6.89 5.96
N TRP A 53 2.26 -5.81 5.18
CA TRP A 53 3.52 -5.50 4.50
C TRP A 53 4.66 -5.28 5.49
N MET A 54 4.46 -4.50 6.56
CA MET A 54 5.45 -4.28 7.61
C MET A 54 5.91 -5.60 8.24
N LEU A 55 4.98 -6.46 8.64
CA LEU A 55 5.29 -7.78 9.18
C LEU A 55 6.11 -8.63 8.21
N SER A 56 5.69 -8.72 6.95
CA SER A 56 6.38 -9.50 5.92
C SER A 56 7.81 -8.98 5.64
N SER A 57 8.02 -7.67 5.78
CA SER A 57 9.34 -7.05 5.56
C SER A 57 10.30 -7.33 6.73
N ALA A 58 9.78 -7.41 7.96
CA ALA A 58 10.57 -7.77 9.13
C ALA A 58 11.02 -9.23 9.06
N ILE A 59 10.12 -10.14 8.67
CA ILE A 59 10.43 -11.58 8.52
C ILE A 59 11.47 -11.80 7.42
N ARG A 60 11.32 -11.16 6.25
CA ARG A 60 12.28 -11.29 5.15
C ARG A 60 13.68 -10.86 5.54
N ARG A 61 13.81 -9.79 6.34
CA ARG A 61 15.10 -9.34 6.86
C ARG A 61 15.72 -10.38 7.80
N GLU A 62 14.94 -10.99 8.68
CA GLU A 62 15.44 -12.01 9.60
C GLU A 62 15.96 -13.24 8.86
N GLY A 63 15.25 -13.68 7.82
CA GLY A 63 15.70 -14.76 6.95
C GLY A 63 17.00 -14.43 6.20
N ASP A 64 17.13 -13.21 5.67
CA ASP A 64 18.35 -12.75 4.98
C ASP A 64 19.54 -12.66 5.95
N SER A 65 19.31 -12.23 7.20
CA SER A 65 20.32 -12.18 8.25
C SER A 65 20.77 -13.55 8.75
N LEU A 66 19.92 -14.58 8.68
CA LEU A 66 20.25 -15.96 9.07
C LEU A 66 21.08 -16.71 8.01
N LEU A 67 21.08 -16.20 6.78
CA LEU A 67 21.79 -16.79 5.64
C LEU A 67 23.15 -16.12 5.35
N ALA A 68 23.50 -15.05 6.07
CA ALA A 68 24.75 -14.30 5.96
C ALA A 68 25.78 -14.73 7.00
#